data_AF-A0AAQ1G9Z5-F1
#
_entry.id   AF-A0AAQ1G9Z5-F1
#
_cell.length_a   1.000
_cell.length_b   1.000
_cell.length_c   1.000
_cell.angle_alpha   90.00
_cell.angle_beta   90.00
_cell.angle_gamma   90.00
#
_symmetry.space_group_name_H-M   'P 1'
#
loop_
_entity.id
_entity.type
_entity.pdbx_description
1 polymer ?
#
loop_
_entity_poly.entity_id
_entity_poly.type
_entity_poly.pdbx_seq_one_letter_code
_entity_poly.pdbx_strand_id
1 'polypeptide(L)'
;MSYLEDGYVLWPVPPDWDAGVREQLEWLTDVIEARTGAKQKRELRLGPRRQFTFEVIADDQSRRVLDMILADHGSNYWLLPIWHDVQLLPALDVGVDTIPCKTGGFELFADSLVVVWASVNNWWLAAIEDVGEDYITTGLPTDRAWPAGARLYPVRLARLDRQPEEAAWTDTAGTRSVVMRIEEPSDWPAVLPATMYQGWPVLDMRPDTGDDLKSSFARMTNVIDEDTGAITIIDRPRRAFREQSLRCLLGSRAELAAMRSLLYGLRGRAGHVWVPSWAQDLLIVAPVTAVATTITIEWAGYSLFGRTQPGRRDIRIELTDGTVLYRRITAAAEAGANETLTIDSALGRAVEPHQVLVVSFMALSELASDRVELLHETDGDGLTEVKLDFLGVKRESA
;
A
#
# COMPACT_ATOMS: atom_id res chain seq x y z
N MET A 1 19.79 14.33 30.66
CA MET A 1 19.72 14.40 29.20
C MET A 1 20.90 13.65 28.62
N SER A 2 20.77 12.35 28.40
CA SER A 2 21.71 11.64 27.56
C SER A 2 21.13 11.66 26.14
N TYR A 3 21.87 12.19 25.18
CA TYR A 3 21.56 12.01 23.76
C TYR A 3 21.79 10.57 23.29
N LEU A 4 22.12 9.68 24.23
CA LEU A 4 22.62 8.34 24.03
C LEU A 4 21.82 7.42 24.95
N GLU A 5 21.13 6.47 24.35
CA GLU A 5 20.74 5.21 24.98
C GLU A 5 21.56 4.13 24.28
N ASP A 6 22.39 3.41 25.04
CA ASP A 6 23.31 2.39 24.51
C ASP A 6 24.22 2.82 23.33
N GLY A 7 24.48 4.13 23.20
CA GLY A 7 25.30 4.70 22.13
C GLY A 7 24.52 5.12 20.87
N TYR A 8 23.20 4.95 20.85
CA TYR A 8 22.32 5.38 19.76
C TYR A 8 21.82 6.81 19.96
N VAL A 9 21.71 7.57 18.87
CA VAL A 9 21.24 8.96 18.92
C VAL A 9 19.85 9.10 18.31
N LEU A 10 18.96 9.78 19.04
CA LEU A 10 17.64 10.17 18.55
C LEU A 10 17.77 11.20 17.43
N TRP A 11 17.07 10.97 16.33
CA TRP A 11 16.82 11.99 15.32
C TRP A 11 15.82 13.02 15.86
N PRO A 12 16.25 14.26 16.19
CA PRO A 12 15.44 15.13 17.03
C PRO A 12 14.58 16.13 16.24
N VAL A 13 14.76 16.24 14.92
CA VAL A 13 14.11 17.24 14.07
C VAL A 13 12.96 16.61 13.29
N PRO A 14 11.71 17.07 13.47
CA PRO A 14 10.56 16.55 12.74
C PRO A 14 10.62 16.92 11.25
N PRO A 15 9.89 16.19 10.40
CA PRO A 15 9.79 16.50 8.98
C PRO A 15 9.04 17.80 8.75
N ASP A 16 9.36 18.44 7.64
CA ASP A 16 8.50 19.44 7.02
C ASP A 16 7.32 18.74 6.35
N TRP A 17 6.13 18.98 6.89
CA TRP A 17 4.90 18.33 6.43
C TRP A 17 4.37 18.90 5.11
N ASP A 18 4.87 20.05 4.65
CA ASP A 18 4.49 20.60 3.33
C ASP A 18 4.89 19.65 2.19
N ALA A 19 5.94 18.85 2.37
CA ALA A 19 6.39 17.82 1.42
C ALA A 19 5.92 16.39 1.78
N GLY A 20 5.34 16.22 2.98
CA GLY A 20 4.96 14.92 3.54
C GLY A 20 6.15 13.99 3.87
N VAL A 21 5.82 12.82 4.40
CA VAL A 21 6.77 11.74 4.69
C VAL A 21 6.51 10.57 3.77
N ARG A 22 7.52 10.14 3.01
CA ARG A 22 7.43 8.94 2.16
C ARG A 22 7.93 7.73 2.91
N GLU A 23 7.07 6.74 3.07
CA GLU A 23 7.39 5.40 3.53
C GLU A 23 7.48 4.45 2.33
N GLN A 24 8.60 3.75 2.21
CA GLN A 24 8.80 2.74 1.18
C GLN A 24 8.88 1.36 1.84
N LEU A 25 8.06 0.43 1.36
CA LEU A 25 8.11 -0.99 1.71
C LEU A 25 8.66 -1.79 0.52
N GLU A 26 9.72 -2.55 0.74
CA GLU A 26 10.41 -3.33 -0.29
C GLU A 26 10.54 -4.81 0.08
N TRP A 27 9.69 -5.64 -0.52
CA TRP A 27 9.82 -7.10 -0.50
C TRP A 27 10.93 -7.56 -1.45
N LEU A 28 11.22 -8.85 -1.47
CA LEU A 28 12.17 -9.41 -2.45
C LEU A 28 11.63 -10.73 -2.97
N THR A 29 11.19 -10.72 -4.23
CA THR A 29 10.65 -11.89 -4.89
C THR A 29 11.51 -12.24 -6.10
N ASP A 30 11.98 -13.48 -6.14
CA ASP A 30 12.62 -14.08 -7.30
C ASP A 30 11.53 -14.61 -8.24
N VAL A 31 11.44 -14.07 -9.46
CA VAL A 31 10.38 -14.39 -10.43
C VAL A 31 11.01 -15.00 -11.67
N ILE A 32 10.74 -16.29 -11.88
CA ILE A 32 11.14 -17.03 -13.08
C ILE A 32 9.95 -17.04 -14.03
N GLU A 33 10.06 -16.29 -15.13
CA GLU A 33 9.00 -16.18 -16.13
C GLU A 33 9.27 -17.07 -17.35
N ALA A 34 8.33 -17.97 -17.64
CA ALA A 34 8.35 -18.78 -18.85
C ALA A 34 7.92 -17.94 -20.07
N ARG A 35 8.37 -18.34 -21.26
CA ARG A 35 7.99 -17.70 -22.53
C ARG A 35 6.49 -17.80 -22.85
N THR A 36 5.73 -18.60 -22.09
CA THR A 36 4.27 -18.74 -22.16
C THR A 36 3.53 -17.80 -21.20
N GLY A 37 4.27 -17.01 -20.41
CA GLY A 37 3.76 -16.11 -19.36
C GLY A 37 3.38 -16.80 -18.05
N ALA A 38 3.72 -18.07 -17.86
CA ALA A 38 3.64 -18.72 -16.55
C ALA A 38 4.82 -18.25 -15.68
N LYS A 39 4.57 -18.02 -14.39
CA LYS A 39 5.56 -17.48 -13.46
C LYS A 39 5.73 -18.43 -12.28
N GLN A 40 6.97 -18.84 -12.03
CA GLN A 40 7.36 -19.47 -10.77
C GLN A 40 7.97 -18.40 -9.88
N LYS A 41 7.59 -18.35 -8.60
CA LYS A 41 8.02 -17.30 -7.68
C LYS A 41 8.59 -17.89 -6.40
N ARG A 42 9.55 -17.20 -5.82
CA ARG A 42 10.11 -17.51 -4.50
C ARG A 42 10.35 -16.22 -3.72
N GLU A 43 9.81 -16.17 -2.51
CA GLU A 43 10.06 -15.09 -1.56
C GLU A 43 11.44 -15.26 -0.94
N LEU A 44 12.23 -14.19 -0.91
CA LEU A 44 13.60 -14.19 -0.40
C LEU A 44 13.75 -13.42 0.93
N ARG A 45 12.68 -12.79 1.41
CA ARG A 45 12.62 -12.07 2.70
C ARG A 45 11.37 -12.47 3.46
N LEU A 46 11.46 -12.51 4.80
CA LEU A 46 10.32 -12.75 5.69
C LEU A 46 9.38 -11.53 5.77
N GLY A 47 9.97 -10.33 5.79
CA GLY A 47 9.25 -9.06 5.80
C GLY A 47 9.91 -8.05 4.85
N PRO A 48 9.22 -6.93 4.54
CA PRO A 48 9.78 -5.90 3.70
C PRO A 48 10.93 -5.18 4.41
N ARG A 49 11.87 -4.64 3.63
CA ARG A 49 12.72 -3.55 4.11
C ARG A 49 11.92 -2.26 4.07
N ARG A 50 12.12 -1.41 5.07
CA ARG A 50 11.38 -0.17 5.22
C ARG A 50 12.32 1.02 5.20
N GLN A 51 11.95 2.05 4.44
CA GLN A 51 12.76 3.25 4.27
C GLN A 51 11.86 4.48 4.35
N PHE A 52 12.31 5.48 5.09
CA PHE A 52 11.66 6.77 5.20
C PHE A 52 12.45 7.83 4.44
N THR A 53 11.75 8.64 3.66
CA THR A 53 12.29 9.82 3.01
C THR A 53 11.44 11.01 3.38
N PHE A 54 12.07 12.06 3.93
CA PHE A 54 11.38 13.28 4.33
C PHE A 54 12.34 14.47 4.24
N GLU A 55 11.78 15.67 4.15
CA GLU A 55 12.54 16.90 4.23
C GLU A 55 12.47 17.46 5.65
N VAL A 56 13.51 18.15 6.08
CA VAL A 56 13.50 18.90 7.34
C VAL A 56 13.86 20.35 7.07
N ILE A 57 13.04 21.28 7.57
CA ILE A 57 13.45 22.68 7.70
C ILE A 57 14.25 22.78 8.99
N ALA A 58 15.53 23.13 8.86
CA ALA A 58 16.39 23.34 10.01
C ALA A 58 16.63 24.85 10.15
N ASP A 59 16.02 25.44 11.17
CA ASP A 59 16.10 26.85 11.54
C ASP A 59 16.87 27.05 12.86
N ASP A 60 17.71 28.09 12.90
CA ASP A 60 18.41 28.54 14.11
C ASP A 60 19.03 27.41 14.96
N GLN A 61 18.35 27.02 16.04
CA GLN A 61 18.81 26.00 16.98
C GLN A 61 18.76 24.61 16.36
N SER A 62 17.70 24.26 15.64
CA SER A 62 17.53 22.94 15.03
C SER A 62 18.60 22.70 13.96
N ARG A 63 18.94 23.75 13.18
CA ARG A 63 20.05 23.75 12.22
C ARG A 63 21.39 23.38 12.85
N ARG A 64 21.77 24.11 13.93
CA ARG A 64 23.04 23.92 14.63
C ARG A 64 23.14 22.57 15.32
N VAL A 65 22.05 22.11 15.94
CA VAL A 65 22.02 20.80 16.59
C VAL A 65 22.18 19.70 15.55
N LEU A 66 21.45 19.77 14.44
CA LEU A 66 21.52 18.74 13.41
C LEU A 66 22.90 18.67 12.76
N ASP A 67 23.54 19.83 12.52
CA ASP A 67 24.92 19.89 12.00
C ASP A 67 25.92 19.17 12.92
N MET A 68 25.86 19.44 14.22
CA MET A 68 26.73 18.81 15.21
C MET A 68 26.49 17.30 15.31
N ILE A 69 25.24 16.86 15.36
CA ILE A 69 24.93 15.43 15.51
C ILE A 69 25.27 14.66 14.23
N LEU A 70 25.03 15.22 13.04
CA LEU A 70 25.42 14.58 11.78
C LEU A 70 26.95 14.44 11.65
N ALA A 71 27.70 15.45 12.07
CA ALA A 71 29.17 15.40 12.06
C ALA A 71 29.73 14.33 13.01
N ASP A 72 29.11 14.12 14.17
CA ASP A 72 29.56 13.18 15.20
C ASP A 72 29.06 11.74 14.96
N HIS A 73 27.80 11.57 14.55
CA HIS A 73 27.11 10.28 14.50
C HIS A 73 26.62 9.85 13.12
N GLY A 74 27.01 10.54 12.04
CA GLY A 74 26.47 10.33 10.69
C GLY A 74 26.49 8.88 10.17
N SER A 75 27.48 8.05 10.53
CA SER A 75 27.58 6.65 10.06
C SER A 75 26.98 5.61 11.03
N ASN A 76 26.54 6.05 12.21
CA ASN A 76 26.04 5.18 13.26
C ASN A 76 24.55 4.85 13.07
N TYR A 77 24.03 4.02 13.96
CA TYR A 77 22.60 3.79 14.08
C TYR A 77 21.91 4.96 14.76
N TRP A 78 20.69 5.22 14.31
CA TRP A 78 19.84 6.31 14.76
C TRP A 78 18.56 5.75 15.35
N LEU A 79 18.05 6.43 16.36
CA LEU A 79 16.69 6.21 16.85
C LEU A 79 15.79 7.17 16.07
N LEU A 80 14.97 6.64 15.17
CA LEU A 80 14.08 7.42 14.31
C LEU A 80 12.66 7.39 14.88
N PRO A 81 12.11 8.55 15.31
CA PRO A 81 10.68 8.67 15.56
C PRO A 81 9.88 8.42 14.28
N ILE A 82 8.84 7.61 14.36
CA ILE A 82 7.90 7.40 13.26
C ILE A 82 6.94 8.59 13.24
N TRP A 83 7.32 9.62 12.48
CA TRP A 83 6.68 10.94 12.54
C TRP A 83 5.19 10.97 12.23
N HIS A 84 4.69 10.09 11.36
CA HIS A 84 3.26 9.99 11.06
C HIS A 84 2.46 9.29 12.18
N ASP A 85 3.12 8.57 13.08
CA ASP A 85 2.50 7.89 14.22
C ASP A 85 2.50 8.76 15.49
N VAL A 86 2.23 10.06 15.32
CA VAL A 86 2.16 11.01 16.44
C VAL A 86 0.89 10.82 17.27
N GLN A 87 1.02 10.95 18.58
CA GLN A 87 -0.12 11.11 19.49
C GLN A 87 0.09 12.29 20.43
N LEU A 88 -0.95 13.08 20.67
CA LEU A 88 -0.92 14.14 21.67
C LEU A 88 -1.29 13.57 23.03
N LEU A 89 -0.39 13.74 23.99
CA LEU A 89 -0.57 13.24 25.36
C LEU A 89 -1.32 14.26 26.24
N PRO A 90 -2.08 13.77 27.24
CA PRO A 90 -2.47 14.60 28.37
C PRO A 90 -1.22 15.01 29.17
N ALA A 91 -1.40 15.89 30.17
CA ALA A 91 -0.31 16.20 31.08
C ALA A 91 0.11 14.92 31.84
N LEU A 92 1.42 14.69 31.94
CA LEU A 92 2.00 13.59 32.72
C LEU A 92 2.77 14.15 33.89
N ASP A 93 2.59 13.54 35.06
CA ASP A 93 3.39 13.84 36.23
C ASP A 93 4.78 13.19 36.12
N VAL A 94 5.70 13.65 36.97
CA VAL A 94 7.03 13.03 37.11
C VAL A 94 6.91 11.67 37.82
N GLY A 95 7.72 10.69 37.41
CA GLY A 95 7.76 9.38 38.05
C GLY A 95 6.65 8.42 37.60
N VAL A 96 5.91 8.75 36.53
CA VAL A 96 4.85 7.90 35.97
C VAL A 96 5.46 6.95 34.94
N ASP A 97 5.12 5.67 35.01
CA ASP A 97 5.56 4.62 34.08
C ASP A 97 4.46 4.20 33.08
N THR A 98 3.20 4.58 33.36
CA THR A 98 2.02 4.24 32.58
C THR A 98 1.58 5.44 31.75
N ILE A 99 1.71 5.35 30.42
CA ILE A 99 1.42 6.44 29.50
C ILE A 99 0.10 6.14 28.78
N PRO A 100 -0.94 6.98 28.93
CA PRO A 100 -2.18 6.82 28.19
C PRO A 100 -1.98 7.12 26.70
N CYS A 101 -2.27 6.17 25.84
CA CYS A 101 -2.15 6.31 24.39
C CYS A 101 -3.01 5.28 23.65
N LYS A 102 -3.38 5.58 22.41
CA LYS A 102 -4.06 4.60 21.54
C LYS A 102 -3.02 3.59 21.06
N THR A 103 -3.33 2.29 21.15
CA THR A 103 -2.43 1.22 20.68
C THR A 103 -2.86 0.65 19.34
N GLY A 104 -4.17 0.69 19.03
CA GLY A 104 -4.71 0.21 17.75
C GLY A 104 -4.19 0.98 16.53
N GLY A 105 -3.50 0.28 15.62
CA GLY A 105 -2.99 0.84 14.37
C GLY A 105 -1.75 1.74 14.52
N PHE A 106 -1.09 1.72 15.67
CA PHE A 106 0.23 2.33 15.89
C PHE A 106 1.31 1.24 15.94
N GLU A 107 2.53 1.59 15.57
CA GLU A 107 3.68 0.69 15.70
C GLU A 107 4.21 0.59 17.14
N LEU A 108 3.35 0.23 18.09
CA LEU A 108 3.71 0.04 19.49
C LEU A 108 3.80 -1.46 19.80
N PHE A 109 4.99 -1.92 20.18
CA PHE A 109 5.25 -3.32 20.52
C PHE A 109 6.01 -3.42 21.84
N ALA A 110 5.82 -4.50 22.59
CA ALA A 110 6.71 -4.79 23.73
C ALA A 110 8.17 -4.87 23.26
N ASP A 111 9.10 -4.42 24.09
CA ASP A 111 10.54 -4.28 23.82
C ASP A 111 10.91 -3.26 22.72
N SER A 112 9.95 -2.48 22.20
CA SER A 112 10.24 -1.35 21.32
C SER A 112 10.45 -0.05 22.10
N LEU A 113 10.97 0.99 21.44
CA LEU A 113 11.23 2.30 22.06
C LEU A 113 10.11 3.30 21.77
N VAL A 114 9.87 4.20 22.71
CA VAL A 114 8.98 5.37 22.54
C VAL A 114 9.66 6.63 23.00
N VAL A 115 9.33 7.74 22.34
CA VAL A 115 9.79 9.07 22.75
C VAL A 115 8.62 9.98 23.03
N VAL A 116 8.66 10.66 24.17
CA VAL A 116 7.86 11.86 24.43
C VAL A 116 8.69 13.05 24.02
N TRP A 117 8.26 13.74 22.96
CA TRP A 117 8.97 14.83 22.31
C TRP A 117 8.24 16.16 22.52
N ALA A 118 8.97 17.21 22.93
CA ALA A 118 8.47 18.58 23.00
C ALA A 118 9.30 19.57 22.16
N SER A 119 10.62 19.38 22.08
CA SER A 119 11.50 20.17 21.23
C SER A 119 12.78 19.41 20.90
N VAL A 120 13.59 19.94 19.97
CA VAL A 120 14.88 19.35 19.54
C VAL A 120 15.83 19.04 20.71
N ASN A 121 15.73 19.79 21.81
CA ASN A 121 16.53 19.63 23.02
C ASN A 121 15.69 19.22 24.25
N ASN A 122 14.44 18.79 24.08
CA ASN A 122 13.58 18.38 25.18
C ASN A 122 12.72 17.18 24.75
N TRP A 123 13.20 16.00 25.12
CA TRP A 123 12.55 14.73 24.88
C TRP A 123 12.92 13.74 25.98
N TRP A 124 12.10 12.71 26.15
CA TRP A 124 12.34 11.57 27.04
C TRP A 124 12.05 10.28 26.29
N LEU A 125 12.96 9.33 26.41
CA LEU A 125 12.99 8.08 25.68
C LEU A 125 12.89 6.93 26.69
N ALA A 126 12.09 5.93 26.39
CA ALA A 126 11.94 4.74 27.21
C ALA A 126 11.57 3.52 26.36
N ALA A 127 11.95 2.34 26.83
CA ALA A 127 11.47 1.06 26.29
C ALA A 127 10.06 0.76 26.80
N ILE A 128 9.23 0.18 25.93
CA ILE A 128 7.90 -0.34 26.26
C ILE A 128 8.05 -1.73 26.89
N GLU A 129 7.54 -1.91 28.10
CA GLU A 129 7.47 -3.22 28.75
C GLU A 129 6.18 -3.96 28.39
N ASP A 130 5.06 -3.24 28.33
CA ASP A 130 3.74 -3.82 28.01
C ASP A 130 2.88 -2.84 27.22
N VAL A 131 1.99 -3.41 26.38
CA VAL A 131 1.05 -2.66 25.53
C VAL A 131 -0.37 -3.07 25.92
N GLY A 132 -1.07 -2.15 26.59
CA GLY A 132 -2.48 -2.28 26.93
C GLY A 132 -3.42 -1.92 25.78
N GLU A 133 -4.71 -1.83 26.07
CA GLU A 133 -5.72 -1.42 25.08
C GLU A 133 -5.68 0.09 24.80
N ASP A 134 -5.41 0.90 25.83
CA ASP A 134 -5.41 2.37 25.80
C ASP A 134 -4.23 3.00 26.59
N TYR A 135 -3.20 2.21 26.85
CA TYR A 135 -1.97 2.67 27.50
C TYR A 135 -0.77 1.81 27.11
N ILE A 136 0.43 2.33 27.39
CA ILE A 136 1.69 1.57 27.42
C ILE A 136 2.33 1.69 28.79
N THR A 137 3.01 0.64 29.23
CA THR A 137 3.88 0.66 30.41
C THR A 137 5.33 0.74 29.95
N THR A 138 6.09 1.65 30.54
CA THR A 138 7.49 1.91 30.18
C THR A 138 8.43 1.42 31.27
N GLY A 139 9.59 0.89 30.88
CA GLY A 139 10.55 0.31 31.84
C GLY A 139 11.30 1.34 32.67
N LEU A 140 11.23 2.61 32.28
CA LEU A 140 11.69 3.74 33.06
C LEU A 140 10.51 4.67 33.31
N PRO A 141 10.35 5.23 34.51
CA PRO A 141 9.35 6.26 34.74
C PRO A 141 9.77 7.60 34.11
N THR A 142 8.81 8.50 33.89
CA THR A 142 9.05 9.84 33.36
C THR A 142 10.10 10.60 34.18
N ASP A 143 11.10 11.17 33.51
CA ASP A 143 12.19 11.92 34.16
C ASP A 143 11.73 13.28 34.72
N ARG A 144 10.60 13.79 34.23
CA ARG A 144 10.00 15.08 34.56
C ARG A 144 8.49 15.07 34.28
N ALA A 145 7.82 16.14 34.71
CA ALA A 145 6.44 16.40 34.30
C ALA A 145 6.38 16.89 32.85
N TRP A 146 5.45 16.36 32.07
CA TRP A 146 5.20 16.73 30.68
C TRP A 146 3.90 17.50 30.55
N PRO A 147 3.89 18.67 29.88
CA PRO A 147 2.67 19.43 29.68
C PRO A 147 1.71 18.68 28.74
N ALA A 148 0.41 18.99 28.85
CA ALA A 148 -0.57 18.53 27.88
C ALA A 148 -0.20 19.04 26.48
N GLY A 149 -0.32 18.16 25.48
CA GLY A 149 0.10 18.43 24.10
C GLY A 149 1.54 18.01 23.78
N ALA A 150 2.27 17.42 24.73
CA ALA A 150 3.49 16.69 24.42
C ALA A 150 3.21 15.56 23.40
N ARG A 151 4.16 15.28 22.52
CA ARG A 151 3.96 14.35 21.41
C ARG A 151 4.60 13.01 21.73
N LEU A 152 3.84 11.93 21.69
CA LEU A 152 4.35 10.56 21.75
C LEU A 152 4.61 10.06 20.32
N TYR A 153 5.78 9.46 20.12
CA TYR A 153 6.14 8.78 18.87
C TYR A 153 6.69 7.38 19.17
N PRO A 154 6.29 6.35 18.42
CA PRO A 154 7.06 5.11 18.32
C PRO A 154 8.43 5.41 17.73
N VAL A 155 9.46 4.71 18.20
CA VAL A 155 10.84 4.90 17.77
C VAL A 155 11.37 3.60 17.22
N ARG A 156 12.05 3.69 16.08
CA ARG A 156 12.64 2.56 15.37
C ARG A 156 14.13 2.76 15.14
N LEU A 157 14.89 1.67 15.17
CA LEU A 157 16.32 1.69 14.85
C LEU A 157 16.51 1.84 13.35
N ALA A 158 17.21 2.90 12.94
CA ALA A 158 17.43 3.25 11.56
C ALA A 158 18.90 3.56 11.28
N ARG A 159 19.24 3.66 9.99
CA ARG A 159 20.53 4.14 9.52
C ARG A 159 20.34 5.08 8.35
N LEU A 160 21.15 6.13 8.29
CA LEU A 160 21.20 7.01 7.13
C LEU A 160 21.68 6.22 5.91
N ASP A 161 20.90 6.25 4.83
CA ASP A 161 21.29 5.63 3.56
C ASP A 161 22.39 6.45 2.87
N ARG A 162 22.30 7.78 3.03
CA ARG A 162 23.33 8.76 2.64
C ARG A 162 23.36 9.89 3.66
N GLN A 163 24.50 10.58 3.76
CA GLN A 163 24.58 11.81 4.54
C GLN A 163 23.64 12.86 3.94
N PRO A 164 22.77 13.51 4.74
CA PRO A 164 21.89 14.57 4.25
C PRO A 164 22.72 15.75 3.73
N GLU A 165 22.38 16.23 2.53
CA GLU A 165 22.95 17.44 1.97
C GLU A 165 22.11 18.64 2.42
N GLU A 166 22.78 19.73 2.86
CA GLU A 166 22.12 20.97 3.24
C GLU A 166 22.02 21.92 2.05
N ALA A 167 20.80 22.33 1.73
CA ALA A 167 20.51 23.47 0.87
C ALA A 167 20.17 24.68 1.76
N ALA A 168 21.20 25.47 2.09
CA ALA A 168 21.04 26.68 2.88
C ALA A 168 20.34 27.78 2.07
N TRP A 169 19.31 28.40 2.65
CA TRP A 169 18.65 29.58 2.09
C TRP A 169 19.18 30.86 2.71
N THR A 170 19.53 30.81 3.99
CA THR A 170 20.17 31.89 4.75
C THR A 170 21.27 31.32 5.65
N ASP A 171 21.96 32.21 6.36
CA ASP A 171 22.96 31.83 7.36
C ASP A 171 22.35 31.05 8.55
N THR A 172 21.03 31.07 8.72
CA THR A 172 20.32 30.46 9.86
C THR A 172 19.27 29.41 9.46
N ALA A 173 18.90 29.32 8.19
CA ALA A 173 17.86 28.43 7.71
C ALA A 173 18.26 27.70 6.43
N GLY A 174 17.88 26.43 6.35
CA GLY A 174 18.03 25.62 5.16
C GLY A 174 17.14 24.39 5.21
N THR A 175 17.06 23.69 4.08
CA THR A 175 16.39 22.40 3.98
C THR A 175 17.42 21.27 3.86
N ARG A 176 17.07 20.10 4.38
CA ARG A 176 17.86 18.86 4.22
C ARG A 176 16.92 17.72 3.84
N SER A 177 17.28 16.98 2.79
CA SER A 177 16.59 15.74 2.41
C SER A 177 17.21 14.57 3.17
N VAL A 178 16.39 13.89 3.97
CA VAL A 178 16.80 12.81 4.86
C VAL A 178 16.26 11.50 4.33
N VAL A 179 17.15 10.51 4.19
CA VAL A 179 16.79 9.16 3.78
C VAL A 179 17.31 8.19 4.82
N MET A 180 16.40 7.53 5.52
CA MET A 180 16.71 6.57 6.58
C MET A 180 16.10 5.22 6.30
N ARG A 181 16.88 4.16 6.47
CA ARG A 181 16.44 2.78 6.37
C ARG A 181 16.30 2.19 7.76
N ILE A 182 15.18 1.53 8.03
CA ILE A 182 14.97 0.77 9.27
C ILE A 182 15.84 -0.50 9.21
N GLU A 183 16.62 -0.75 10.27
CA GLU A 183 17.58 -1.86 10.33
C GLU A 183 17.06 -3.06 11.17
N GLU A 184 15.83 -2.96 11.67
CA GLU A 184 15.14 -3.98 12.45
C GLU A 184 13.94 -4.57 11.69
N PRO A 185 13.46 -5.78 12.07
CA PRO A 185 12.30 -6.40 11.45
C PRO A 185 11.07 -5.51 11.51
N SER A 186 10.52 -5.17 10.35
CA SER A 186 9.26 -4.44 10.24
C SER A 186 8.12 -5.46 10.17
N ASP A 187 7.77 -6.07 11.30
CA ASP A 187 6.67 -7.02 11.34
C ASP A 187 5.32 -6.29 11.39
N TRP A 188 4.34 -6.81 10.65
CA TRP A 188 2.98 -6.28 10.62
C TRP A 188 1.99 -7.42 10.29
N PRO A 189 0.76 -7.40 10.82
CA PRO A 189 -0.24 -8.42 10.51
C PRO A 189 -0.51 -8.55 9.00
N ALA A 190 -0.26 -9.73 8.44
CA ALA A 190 -0.56 -10.02 7.04
C ALA A 190 -2.02 -10.47 6.91
N VAL A 191 -2.88 -9.64 6.29
CA VAL A 191 -4.31 -9.91 6.15
C VAL A 191 -4.73 -9.70 4.69
N LEU A 192 -5.15 -10.77 4.03
CA LEU A 192 -5.75 -10.70 2.70
C LEU A 192 -7.25 -10.39 2.80
N PRO A 193 -7.87 -9.82 1.75
CA PRO A 193 -9.31 -9.57 1.71
C PRO A 193 -10.11 -10.85 1.99
N ALA A 194 -11.14 -10.73 2.83
CA ALA A 194 -12.00 -11.86 3.20
C ALA A 194 -12.85 -12.37 2.01
N THR A 195 -13.16 -11.49 1.06
CA THR A 195 -13.93 -11.83 -0.13
C THR A 195 -13.10 -12.72 -1.05
N MET A 196 -13.57 -13.95 -1.23
CA MET A 196 -12.90 -14.95 -2.06
C MET A 196 -13.70 -15.21 -3.34
N TYR A 197 -12.99 -15.28 -4.47
CA TYR A 197 -13.55 -15.69 -5.74
C TYR A 197 -12.60 -16.66 -6.45
N GLN A 198 -13.10 -17.84 -6.82
CA GLN A 198 -12.34 -18.88 -7.52
C GLN A 198 -11.04 -19.30 -6.78
N GLY A 199 -11.05 -19.22 -5.45
CA GLY A 199 -9.93 -19.61 -4.58
C GLY A 199 -8.91 -18.50 -4.29
N TRP A 200 -9.13 -17.28 -4.79
CA TRP A 200 -8.25 -16.13 -4.57
C TRP A 200 -9.02 -14.95 -3.98
N PRO A 201 -8.37 -14.08 -3.18
CA PRO A 201 -9.01 -12.90 -2.63
C PRO A 201 -9.38 -11.90 -3.74
N VAL A 202 -10.39 -11.08 -3.48
CA VAL A 202 -10.80 -9.97 -4.35
C VAL A 202 -10.45 -8.65 -3.68
N LEU A 203 -9.84 -7.75 -4.44
CA LEU A 203 -9.57 -6.40 -3.99
C LEU A 203 -10.88 -5.59 -3.99
N ASP A 204 -11.46 -5.43 -2.81
CA ASP A 204 -12.70 -4.67 -2.62
C ASP A 204 -12.46 -3.17 -2.35
N MET A 205 -11.20 -2.75 -2.27
CA MET A 205 -10.84 -1.35 -2.11
C MET A 205 -11.00 -0.60 -3.43
N ARG A 206 -11.98 0.30 -3.46
CA ARG A 206 -12.22 1.16 -4.63
C ARG A 206 -11.12 2.22 -4.73
N PRO A 207 -10.49 2.40 -5.90
CA PRO A 207 -9.55 3.49 -6.12
C PRO A 207 -10.26 4.83 -6.00
N ASP A 208 -9.51 5.87 -5.63
CA ASP A 208 -10.02 7.22 -5.69
C ASP A 208 -10.25 7.64 -7.16
N THR A 209 -11.30 8.40 -7.39
CA THR A 209 -11.70 8.87 -8.74
C THR A 209 -11.11 10.25 -9.09
N GLY A 210 -10.35 10.87 -8.18
CA GLY A 210 -9.77 12.21 -8.37
C GLY A 210 -8.70 12.28 -9.46
N ASP A 211 -7.94 11.19 -9.65
CA ASP A 211 -6.96 11.03 -10.73
C ASP A 211 -7.39 9.98 -11.75
N ASP A 212 -6.96 10.14 -13.01
CA ASP A 212 -7.24 9.20 -14.08
C ASP A 212 -6.67 7.79 -13.75
N LEU A 213 -7.56 6.83 -13.52
CA LEU A 213 -7.24 5.41 -13.44
C LEU A 213 -6.56 4.96 -14.75
N LYS A 214 -5.26 4.64 -14.68
CA LYS A 214 -4.52 4.15 -15.85
C LYS A 214 -4.68 2.64 -15.98
N SER A 215 -5.28 2.21 -17.08
CA SER A 215 -5.33 0.81 -17.49
C SER A 215 -4.67 0.65 -18.86
N SER A 216 -3.77 -0.32 -18.98
CA SER A 216 -3.09 -0.66 -20.24
C SER A 216 -3.19 -2.18 -20.51
N PHE A 217 -2.76 -2.58 -21.70
CA PHE A 217 -2.62 -3.98 -22.10
C PHE A 217 -1.19 -4.24 -22.56
N ALA A 218 -0.46 -5.06 -21.81
CA ALA A 218 0.87 -5.53 -22.18
C ALA A 218 0.80 -6.85 -22.94
N ARG A 219 1.56 -6.97 -24.03
CA ARG A 219 1.78 -8.25 -24.72
C ARG A 219 3.25 -8.60 -24.68
N MET A 220 3.57 -9.86 -24.38
CA MET A 220 4.94 -10.36 -24.43
C MET A 220 5.29 -10.72 -25.88
N THR A 221 5.59 -9.70 -26.69
CA THR A 221 6.06 -9.88 -28.07
C THR A 221 7.58 -9.91 -28.11
N ASN A 222 8.13 -10.81 -28.92
CA ASN A 222 9.54 -10.81 -29.29
C ASN A 222 9.65 -10.34 -30.74
N VAL A 223 10.32 -9.21 -30.97
CA VAL A 223 10.56 -8.67 -32.31
C VAL A 223 11.92 -9.17 -32.77
N ILE A 224 11.91 -9.89 -33.89
CA ILE A 224 13.12 -10.32 -34.59
C ILE A 224 13.21 -9.46 -35.84
N ASP A 225 14.19 -8.55 -35.83
CA ASP A 225 14.55 -7.72 -36.97
C ASP A 225 15.97 -8.08 -37.40
N GLU A 226 16.13 -8.42 -38.68
CA GLU A 226 17.41 -8.83 -39.27
C GLU A 226 17.95 -7.74 -40.23
N ASP A 227 17.39 -6.51 -40.15
CA ASP A 227 17.74 -5.27 -40.90
C ASP A 227 17.66 -5.35 -42.43
N THR A 228 17.53 -6.56 -42.98
CA THR A 228 17.57 -6.88 -44.40
C THR A 228 16.32 -7.62 -44.88
N GLY A 229 15.52 -8.14 -43.94
CA GLY A 229 14.32 -8.93 -44.18
C GLY A 229 13.07 -8.35 -43.50
N ALA A 230 11.95 -9.07 -43.62
CA ALA A 230 10.70 -8.68 -42.97
C ALA A 230 10.76 -8.91 -41.45
N ILE A 231 10.31 -7.92 -40.67
CA ILE A 231 10.24 -7.99 -39.22
C ILE A 231 9.28 -9.10 -38.79
N THR A 232 9.76 -10.03 -37.96
CA THR A 232 8.96 -11.11 -37.40
C THR A 232 8.61 -10.82 -35.95
N ILE A 233 7.31 -10.73 -35.64
CA ILE A 233 6.82 -10.50 -34.27
C ILE A 233 6.23 -11.81 -33.73
N ILE A 234 6.81 -12.31 -32.63
CA ILE A 234 6.37 -13.55 -31.98
C ILE A 234 5.66 -13.21 -30.67
N ASP A 235 4.34 -13.38 -30.62
CA ASP A 235 3.53 -13.36 -29.38
C ASP A 235 3.28 -14.79 -28.90
N ARG A 236 4.10 -15.28 -27.97
CA ARG A 236 4.00 -16.67 -27.47
C ARG A 236 2.82 -16.88 -26.52
N PRO A 237 2.50 -15.98 -25.58
CA PRO A 237 1.31 -16.13 -24.74
C PRO A 237 0.00 -16.00 -25.53
N ARG A 238 0.03 -15.35 -26.71
CA ARG A 238 -1.14 -15.06 -27.56
C ARG A 238 -2.27 -14.36 -26.80
N ARG A 239 -1.92 -13.55 -25.82
CA ARG A 239 -2.85 -12.83 -24.95
C ARG A 239 -2.24 -11.55 -24.41
N ALA A 240 -3.11 -10.60 -24.10
CA ALA A 240 -2.72 -9.42 -23.34
C ALA A 240 -2.80 -9.68 -21.84
N PHE A 241 -1.88 -9.11 -21.10
CA PHE A 241 -1.91 -8.98 -19.65
C PHE A 241 -2.38 -7.58 -19.33
N ARG A 242 -3.28 -7.46 -18.35
CA ARG A 242 -3.77 -6.15 -17.95
C ARG A 242 -2.80 -5.51 -16.99
N GLU A 243 -2.47 -4.25 -17.23
CA GLU A 243 -1.76 -3.43 -16.24
C GLU A 243 -2.74 -2.38 -15.72
N GLN A 244 -2.79 -2.21 -14.40
CA GLN A 244 -3.66 -1.24 -13.75
C GLN A 244 -2.90 -0.50 -12.66
N SER A 245 -2.94 0.83 -12.70
CA SER A 245 -2.40 1.70 -11.66
C SER A 245 -3.56 2.23 -10.84
N LEU A 246 -3.64 1.88 -9.56
CA LEU A 246 -4.64 2.36 -8.61
C LEU A 246 -4.01 3.40 -7.69
N ARG A 247 -4.66 4.56 -7.53
CA ARG A 247 -4.37 5.52 -6.46
C ARG A 247 -5.43 5.33 -5.37
N CYS A 248 -4.97 5.19 -4.13
CA CYS A 248 -5.81 5.06 -2.96
C CYS A 248 -5.49 6.20 -2.00
N LEU A 249 -6.52 6.93 -1.58
CA LEU A 249 -6.44 7.89 -0.50
C LEU A 249 -6.99 7.23 0.76
N LEU A 250 -6.18 7.22 1.81
CA LEU A 250 -6.50 6.62 3.11
C LEU A 250 -6.69 7.79 4.07
N GLY A 251 -7.92 7.96 4.56
CA GLY A 251 -8.31 9.10 5.39
C GLY A 251 -8.40 8.77 6.88
N SER A 252 -7.97 7.57 7.28
CA SER A 252 -7.97 7.14 8.67
C SER A 252 -6.88 6.11 8.95
N ARG A 253 -6.49 6.02 10.22
CA ARG A 253 -5.52 5.03 10.71
C ARG A 253 -5.98 3.58 10.51
N ALA A 254 -7.29 3.33 10.62
CA ALA A 254 -7.85 2.00 10.37
C ALA A 254 -7.69 1.59 8.90
N GLU A 255 -7.91 2.51 7.97
CA GLU A 255 -7.69 2.29 6.54
C GLU A 255 -6.20 2.13 6.22
N LEU A 256 -5.32 2.92 6.84
CA LEU A 256 -3.87 2.78 6.72
C LEU A 256 -3.39 1.41 7.22
N ALA A 257 -3.83 1.00 8.40
CA ALA A 257 -3.52 -0.31 8.97
C ALA A 257 -4.04 -1.46 8.10
N ALA A 258 -5.24 -1.33 7.55
CA ALA A 258 -5.82 -2.33 6.64
C ALA A 258 -5.05 -2.40 5.31
N MET A 259 -4.68 -1.26 4.72
CA MET A 259 -3.84 -1.19 3.52
C MET A 259 -2.48 -1.85 3.77
N ARG A 260 -1.82 -1.49 4.87
CA ARG A 260 -0.54 -2.10 5.24
C ARG A 260 -0.69 -3.62 5.40
N SER A 261 -1.75 -4.08 6.07
CA SER A 261 -2.02 -5.51 6.23
C SER A 261 -2.25 -6.23 4.90
N LEU A 262 -2.93 -5.59 3.96
CA LEU A 262 -3.10 -6.07 2.58
C LEU A 262 -1.75 -6.22 1.87
N LEU A 263 -0.87 -5.22 1.95
CA LEU A 263 0.45 -5.26 1.33
C LEU A 263 1.32 -6.39 1.92
N TYR A 264 1.28 -6.58 3.24
CA TYR A 264 1.95 -7.70 3.91
C TYR A 264 1.34 -9.05 3.54
N GLY A 265 0.04 -9.13 3.26
CA GLY A 265 -0.60 -10.33 2.72
C GLY A 265 -0.18 -10.64 1.28
N LEU A 266 -0.02 -9.62 0.45
CA LEU A 266 0.44 -9.75 -0.94
C LEU A 266 1.93 -10.10 -1.05
N ARG A 267 2.76 -9.70 -0.08
CA ARG A 267 4.20 -10.02 -0.02
C ARG A 267 4.93 -9.62 -1.31
N GLY A 268 4.70 -8.38 -1.76
CA GLY A 268 5.22 -7.87 -3.02
C GLY A 268 4.64 -8.62 -4.23
N ARG A 269 5.51 -9.12 -5.10
CA ARG A 269 5.09 -9.83 -6.32
C ARG A 269 4.63 -11.26 -6.07
N ALA A 270 4.74 -11.82 -4.86
CA ALA A 270 4.44 -13.23 -4.62
C ALA A 270 2.93 -13.55 -4.65
N GLY A 271 2.12 -12.77 -3.93
CA GLY A 271 0.68 -12.96 -3.76
C GLY A 271 -0.14 -12.57 -4.99
N HIS A 272 -1.31 -13.18 -5.12
CA HIS A 272 -2.26 -12.89 -6.19
C HIS A 272 -3.59 -12.40 -5.60
N VAL A 273 -4.23 -11.48 -6.31
CA VAL A 273 -5.53 -10.91 -5.95
C VAL A 273 -6.33 -10.61 -7.22
N TRP A 274 -7.65 -10.76 -7.17
CA TRP A 274 -8.52 -10.30 -8.24
C TRP A 274 -8.67 -8.79 -8.17
N VAL A 275 -8.30 -8.10 -9.24
CA VAL A 275 -8.41 -6.66 -9.36
C VAL A 275 -9.52 -6.33 -10.36
N PRO A 276 -10.61 -5.67 -9.93
CA PRO A 276 -11.62 -5.14 -10.84
C PRO A 276 -11.08 -4.04 -11.75
N SER A 277 -11.72 -3.84 -12.90
CA SER A 277 -11.47 -2.67 -13.75
C SER A 277 -11.87 -1.37 -13.10
N TRP A 278 -12.86 -1.42 -12.20
CA TRP A 278 -13.58 -0.25 -11.68
C TRP A 278 -14.24 0.62 -12.77
N ALA A 279 -14.32 0.10 -14.00
CA ALA A 279 -14.98 0.72 -15.13
C ALA A 279 -16.25 -0.06 -15.50
N GLN A 280 -17.20 0.63 -16.14
CA GLN A 280 -18.38 0.01 -16.73
C GLN A 280 -17.99 -0.68 -18.04
N ASP A 281 -17.42 -1.87 -17.92
CA ASP A 281 -16.95 -2.65 -19.07
C ASP A 281 -18.11 -3.31 -19.83
N LEU A 282 -19.20 -3.62 -19.13
CA LEU A 282 -20.40 -4.25 -19.70
C LEU A 282 -21.65 -3.52 -19.18
N LEU A 283 -22.64 -3.33 -20.05
CA LEU A 283 -23.93 -2.74 -19.68
C LEU A 283 -25.04 -3.79 -19.85
N ILE A 284 -25.73 -4.16 -18.77
CA ILE A 284 -26.87 -5.08 -18.81
C ILE A 284 -28.10 -4.32 -19.28
N VAL A 285 -28.77 -4.79 -20.33
CA VAL A 285 -29.89 -4.09 -20.97
C VAL A 285 -31.24 -4.80 -20.81
N ALA A 286 -31.24 -6.06 -20.34
CA ALA A 286 -32.45 -6.84 -20.13
C ALA A 286 -32.50 -7.41 -18.70
N PRO A 287 -33.71 -7.64 -18.14
CA PRO A 287 -33.86 -8.24 -16.83
C PRO A 287 -33.27 -9.65 -16.79
N VAL A 288 -32.55 -9.96 -15.71
CA VAL A 288 -32.00 -11.28 -15.43
C VAL A 288 -32.83 -11.92 -14.33
N THR A 289 -33.44 -13.08 -14.62
CA THR A 289 -34.22 -13.81 -13.60
C THR A 289 -33.31 -14.51 -12.60
N ALA A 290 -33.84 -14.87 -11.43
CA ALA A 290 -33.05 -15.49 -10.36
C ALA A 290 -32.36 -16.80 -10.75
N VAL A 291 -32.91 -17.53 -11.72
CA VAL A 291 -32.41 -18.82 -12.21
C VAL A 291 -31.71 -18.74 -13.56
N ALA A 292 -31.73 -17.58 -14.22
CA ALA A 292 -31.10 -17.42 -15.53
C ALA A 292 -29.57 -17.50 -15.41
N THR A 293 -28.97 -18.27 -16.31
CA THR A 293 -27.52 -18.36 -16.51
C THR A 293 -27.08 -17.57 -17.74
N THR A 294 -27.92 -16.65 -18.22
CA THR A 294 -27.66 -15.81 -19.38
C THR A 294 -27.95 -14.36 -19.04
N ILE A 295 -27.06 -13.46 -19.48
CA ILE A 295 -27.18 -12.02 -19.32
C ILE A 295 -27.17 -11.39 -20.71
N THR A 296 -28.14 -10.54 -21.01
CA THR A 296 -28.13 -9.74 -22.24
C THR A 296 -27.51 -8.38 -21.96
N ILE A 297 -26.48 -8.05 -22.73
CA ILE A 297 -25.73 -6.80 -22.64
C ILE A 297 -25.90 -5.98 -23.91
N GLU A 298 -25.67 -4.67 -23.81
CA GLU A 298 -25.38 -3.84 -24.97
C GLU A 298 -24.17 -4.40 -25.72
N TRP A 299 -24.14 -4.26 -27.04
CA TRP A 299 -23.01 -4.73 -27.84
C TRP A 299 -21.71 -4.06 -27.40
N ALA A 300 -20.80 -4.85 -26.83
CA ALA A 300 -19.47 -4.42 -26.40
C ALA A 300 -18.35 -5.07 -27.26
N GLY A 301 -18.74 -5.81 -28.32
CA GLY A 301 -17.84 -6.64 -29.12
C GLY A 301 -17.26 -7.82 -28.34
N TYR A 302 -17.87 -8.25 -27.24
CA TYR A 302 -17.38 -9.33 -26.41
C TYR A 302 -17.41 -10.68 -27.14
N SER A 303 -18.46 -10.94 -27.91
CA SER A 303 -18.58 -12.17 -28.70
C SER A 303 -17.45 -12.27 -29.75
N LEU A 304 -17.06 -11.14 -30.34
CA LEU A 304 -16.04 -11.06 -31.39
C LEU A 304 -14.61 -10.97 -30.87
N PHE A 305 -14.36 -10.20 -29.80
CA PHE A 305 -13.02 -9.89 -29.31
C PHE A 305 -12.78 -10.39 -27.89
N GLY A 306 -13.81 -10.39 -27.04
CA GLY A 306 -13.74 -10.93 -25.69
C GLY A 306 -13.43 -12.42 -25.66
N ARG A 307 -14.08 -13.22 -26.53
CA ARG A 307 -13.82 -14.66 -26.82
C ARG A 307 -13.41 -15.51 -25.62
N THR A 308 -13.97 -15.26 -24.44
CA THR A 308 -13.58 -15.92 -23.19
C THR A 308 -12.06 -15.88 -22.92
N GLN A 309 -11.38 -14.82 -23.34
CA GLN A 309 -9.94 -14.66 -23.11
C GLN A 309 -9.67 -14.52 -21.60
N PRO A 310 -8.64 -15.20 -21.06
CA PRO A 310 -8.23 -15.03 -19.67
C PRO A 310 -8.04 -13.54 -19.31
N GLY A 311 -8.59 -13.11 -18.17
CA GLY A 311 -8.62 -11.69 -17.76
C GLY A 311 -9.83 -10.89 -18.28
N ARG A 312 -10.67 -11.48 -19.13
CA ARG A 312 -11.97 -10.94 -19.56
C ARG A 312 -13.11 -11.95 -19.40
N ARG A 313 -12.90 -12.99 -18.59
CA ARG A 313 -13.95 -14.00 -18.30
C ARG A 313 -14.67 -13.71 -17.00
N ASP A 314 -13.96 -13.18 -16.02
CA ASP A 314 -14.47 -13.02 -14.67
C ASP A 314 -15.00 -11.59 -14.54
N ILE A 315 -16.24 -11.45 -14.08
CA ILE A 315 -16.94 -10.17 -13.94
C ILE A 315 -17.39 -9.96 -12.50
N ARG A 316 -17.30 -8.71 -12.06
CA ARG A 316 -17.87 -8.19 -10.83
C ARG A 316 -19.09 -7.35 -11.19
N ILE A 317 -20.25 -7.70 -10.65
CA ILE A 317 -21.52 -7.00 -10.82
C ILE A 317 -21.83 -6.35 -9.48
N GLU A 318 -21.78 -5.03 -9.42
CA GLU A 318 -22.18 -4.25 -8.25
C GLU A 318 -23.60 -3.72 -8.49
N LEU A 319 -24.47 -3.93 -7.51
CA LEU A 319 -25.84 -3.48 -7.54
C LEU A 319 -25.98 -2.17 -6.73
N THR A 320 -27.03 -1.40 -7.02
CA THR A 320 -27.29 -0.12 -6.35
C THR A 320 -27.61 -0.26 -4.86
N ASP A 321 -27.93 -1.48 -4.39
CA ASP A 321 -28.11 -1.83 -2.99
C ASP A 321 -26.80 -2.20 -2.26
N GLY A 322 -25.64 -2.13 -2.96
CA GLY A 322 -24.33 -2.48 -2.43
C GLY A 322 -23.98 -3.97 -2.54
N THR A 323 -24.91 -4.82 -3.01
CA THR A 323 -24.62 -6.25 -3.22
C THR A 323 -23.63 -6.42 -4.36
N VAL A 324 -22.59 -7.22 -4.13
CA VAL A 324 -21.59 -7.56 -5.14
C VAL A 324 -21.72 -9.03 -5.53
N LEU A 325 -21.81 -9.31 -6.82
CA LEU A 325 -21.89 -10.65 -7.39
C LEU A 325 -20.71 -10.89 -8.32
N TYR A 326 -20.03 -12.04 -8.17
CA TYR A 326 -18.94 -12.44 -9.05
C TYR A 326 -19.36 -13.60 -9.94
N ARG A 327 -19.15 -13.50 -11.24
CA ARG A 327 -19.54 -14.54 -12.21
C ARG A 327 -18.45 -14.77 -13.24
N ARG A 328 -18.36 -16.00 -13.74
CA ARG A 328 -17.49 -16.33 -14.88
C ARG A 328 -18.32 -16.48 -16.15
N ILE A 329 -17.92 -15.78 -17.19
CA ILE A 329 -18.43 -15.95 -18.54
C ILE A 329 -17.83 -17.23 -19.16
N THR A 330 -18.73 -18.12 -19.57
CA THR A 330 -18.41 -19.42 -20.16
C THR A 330 -18.58 -19.44 -21.66
N ALA A 331 -19.54 -18.66 -22.19
CA ALA A 331 -19.79 -18.49 -23.61
C ALA A 331 -20.40 -17.11 -23.89
N ALA A 332 -20.34 -16.67 -25.14
CA ALA A 332 -21.00 -15.46 -25.61
C ALA A 332 -21.49 -15.67 -27.03
N ALA A 333 -22.65 -15.08 -27.36
CA ALA A 333 -23.25 -15.12 -28.67
C ALA A 333 -23.82 -13.74 -29.04
N GLU A 334 -23.77 -13.39 -30.32
CA GLU A 334 -24.47 -12.21 -30.83
C GLU A 334 -25.99 -12.43 -30.78
N ALA A 335 -26.72 -11.39 -30.42
CA ALA A 335 -28.17 -11.39 -30.31
C ALA A 335 -28.74 -10.11 -30.95
N GLY A 336 -28.65 -10.02 -32.28
CA GLY A 336 -29.09 -8.84 -33.03
C GLY A 336 -28.21 -7.63 -32.73
N ALA A 337 -28.80 -6.58 -32.16
CA ALA A 337 -28.07 -5.37 -31.75
C ALA A 337 -27.36 -5.49 -30.38
N ASN A 338 -27.57 -6.63 -29.68
CA ASN A 338 -27.06 -6.90 -28.35
C ASN A 338 -26.15 -8.13 -28.35
N GLU A 339 -25.51 -8.42 -27.22
CA GLU A 339 -24.79 -9.68 -27.00
C GLU A 339 -25.40 -10.44 -25.82
N THR A 340 -25.42 -11.77 -25.90
CA THR A 340 -25.84 -12.63 -24.79
C THR A 340 -24.63 -13.36 -24.23
N LEU A 341 -24.36 -13.15 -22.95
CA LEU A 341 -23.31 -13.81 -22.19
C LEU A 341 -23.89 -14.98 -21.40
N THR A 342 -23.26 -16.15 -21.48
CA THR A 342 -23.56 -17.29 -20.60
C THR A 342 -22.62 -17.25 -19.40
N ILE A 343 -23.18 -17.32 -18.19
CA ILE A 343 -22.43 -17.31 -16.93
C ILE A 343 -22.40 -18.71 -16.29
N ASP A 344 -21.42 -18.94 -15.42
CA ASP A 344 -21.17 -20.21 -14.74
C ASP A 344 -22.23 -20.58 -13.69
N SER A 345 -22.89 -19.59 -13.10
CA SER A 345 -23.95 -19.79 -12.11
C SER A 345 -24.99 -18.66 -12.18
N ALA A 346 -26.25 -18.98 -11.89
CA ALA A 346 -27.31 -17.98 -11.87
C ALA A 346 -27.05 -16.87 -10.84
N LEU A 347 -27.62 -15.68 -11.01
CA LEU A 347 -27.43 -14.58 -10.05
C LEU A 347 -28.05 -14.87 -8.68
N GLY A 348 -29.00 -15.81 -8.59
CA GLY A 348 -29.68 -16.19 -7.35
C GLY A 348 -30.76 -15.20 -6.91
N ARG A 349 -30.93 -14.10 -7.65
CA ARG A 349 -31.95 -13.06 -7.47
C ARG A 349 -32.34 -12.48 -8.82
N ALA A 350 -33.56 -11.97 -8.92
CA ALA A 350 -33.94 -11.17 -10.07
C ALA A 350 -33.17 -9.84 -10.02
N VAL A 351 -32.64 -9.41 -11.16
CA VAL A 351 -31.90 -8.16 -11.32
C VAL A 351 -32.46 -7.42 -12.52
N GLU A 352 -33.01 -6.24 -12.26
CA GLU A 352 -33.42 -5.29 -13.30
C GLU A 352 -32.23 -4.42 -13.73
N PRO A 353 -32.13 -3.99 -15.00
CA PRO A 353 -31.01 -3.18 -15.48
C PRO A 353 -30.70 -1.95 -14.63
N HIS A 354 -31.72 -1.23 -14.16
CA HIS A 354 -31.57 -0.03 -13.33
C HIS A 354 -31.08 -0.32 -11.89
N GLN A 355 -31.03 -1.59 -11.48
CA GLN A 355 -30.47 -2.01 -10.19
C GLN A 355 -28.98 -2.31 -10.29
N VAL A 356 -28.41 -2.33 -11.50
CA VAL A 356 -26.99 -2.56 -11.72
C VAL A 356 -26.27 -1.22 -11.69
N LEU A 357 -25.34 -1.06 -10.74
CA LEU A 357 -24.52 0.13 -10.64
C LEU A 357 -23.38 0.07 -11.65
N VAL A 358 -22.62 -1.02 -11.67
CA VAL A 358 -21.49 -1.21 -12.58
C VAL A 358 -21.20 -2.69 -12.79
N VAL A 359 -20.81 -3.06 -14.01
CA VAL A 359 -20.24 -4.37 -14.31
C VAL A 359 -18.82 -4.20 -14.82
N SER A 360 -17.87 -4.76 -14.07
CA SER A 360 -16.44 -4.62 -14.29
C SER A 360 -15.79 -5.97 -14.56
N PHE A 361 -14.88 -6.06 -15.53
CA PHE A 361 -14.00 -7.21 -15.66
C PHE A 361 -13.03 -7.29 -14.50
N MET A 362 -12.72 -8.51 -14.08
CA MET A 362 -11.67 -8.81 -13.12
C MET A 362 -10.51 -9.52 -13.78
N ALA A 363 -9.30 -9.07 -13.46
CA ALA A 363 -8.07 -9.76 -13.80
C ALA A 363 -7.43 -10.29 -12.52
N LEU A 364 -7.00 -11.55 -12.52
CA LEU A 364 -6.14 -12.07 -11.46
C LEU A 364 -4.78 -11.42 -11.68
N SER A 365 -4.29 -10.72 -10.67
CA SER A 365 -3.10 -9.87 -10.77
C SER A 365 -2.18 -10.07 -9.57
N GLU A 366 -0.92 -9.71 -9.78
CA GLU A 366 0.11 -9.52 -8.76
C GLU A 366 0.47 -8.03 -8.71
N LEU A 367 1.15 -7.58 -7.65
CA LEU A 367 1.80 -6.27 -7.69
C LEU A 367 2.86 -6.26 -8.82
N ALA A 368 2.99 -5.15 -9.54
CA ALA A 368 3.94 -5.02 -10.64
C ALA A 368 5.39 -4.90 -10.13
N SER A 369 5.57 -4.46 -8.88
CA SER A 369 6.86 -4.24 -8.23
C SER A 369 6.85 -4.84 -6.81
N ASP A 370 8.03 -5.23 -6.32
CA ASP A 370 8.22 -5.55 -4.89
C ASP A 370 8.34 -4.30 -4.02
N ARG A 371 8.42 -3.12 -4.63
CA ARG A 371 8.47 -1.82 -3.96
C ARG A 371 7.11 -1.16 -4.02
N VAL A 372 6.59 -0.77 -2.86
CA VAL A 372 5.39 0.06 -2.71
C VAL A 372 5.75 1.30 -1.89
N GLU A 373 5.18 2.44 -2.26
CA GLU A 373 5.41 3.73 -1.61
C GLU A 373 4.09 4.27 -1.04
N LEU A 374 4.13 4.68 0.21
CA LEU A 374 3.07 5.38 0.92
C LEU A 374 3.57 6.81 1.17
N LEU A 375 2.78 7.80 0.78
CA LEU A 375 3.03 9.20 1.04
C LEU A 375 2.09 9.66 2.15
N HIS A 376 2.64 9.92 3.33
CA HIS A 376 1.90 10.51 4.44
C HIS A 376 1.94 12.03 4.31
N GLU A 377 0.83 12.64 3.86
CA GLU A 377 0.73 14.11 3.78
C GLU A 377 0.52 14.74 5.16
N THR A 378 -0.14 14.01 6.06
CA THR A 378 -0.33 14.39 7.45
C THR A 378 0.05 13.23 8.37
N ASP A 379 -0.31 13.33 9.66
CA ASP A 379 -0.27 12.18 10.55
C ASP A 379 -1.14 11.02 10.04
N GLY A 380 -0.93 9.83 10.62
CA GLY A 380 -1.62 8.60 10.24
C GLY A 380 -3.12 8.59 10.57
N ASP A 381 -3.64 9.62 11.26
CA ASP A 381 -5.08 9.83 11.45
C ASP A 381 -5.70 10.67 10.32
N GLY A 382 -4.88 11.38 9.53
CA GLY A 382 -5.31 12.16 8.37
C GLY A 382 -5.10 11.43 7.04
N LEU A 383 -4.43 12.09 6.08
CA LEU A 383 -4.31 11.65 4.70
C LEU A 383 -2.99 10.93 4.42
N THR A 384 -3.10 9.69 3.94
CA THR A 384 -2.00 8.94 3.31
C THR A 384 -2.38 8.51 1.91
N GLU A 385 -1.50 8.75 0.96
CA GLU A 385 -1.68 8.33 -0.42
C GLU A 385 -0.85 7.10 -0.74
N VAL A 386 -1.43 6.16 -1.47
CA VAL A 386 -0.74 4.95 -1.93
C VAL A 386 -1.02 4.73 -3.40
N LYS A 387 0.03 4.49 -4.17
CA LYS A 387 -0.09 4.08 -5.56
C LYS A 387 0.29 2.61 -5.70
N LEU A 388 -0.63 1.82 -6.24
CA LEU A 388 -0.47 0.39 -6.46
C LEU A 388 -0.56 0.07 -7.94
N ASP A 389 0.54 -0.44 -8.50
CA ASP A 389 0.56 -0.94 -9.86
C ASP A 389 0.37 -2.46 -9.83
N PHE A 390 -0.60 -2.96 -10.59
CA PHE A 390 -0.94 -4.37 -10.72
C PHE A 390 -0.70 -4.88 -12.13
N LEU A 391 -0.17 -6.09 -12.22
CA LEU A 391 0.05 -6.80 -13.49
C LEU A 391 -0.75 -8.11 -13.47
N GLY A 392 -1.55 -8.32 -14.52
CA GLY A 392 -2.31 -9.55 -14.70
C GLY A 392 -1.39 -10.77 -14.77
N VAL A 393 -1.85 -11.91 -14.25
CA VAL A 393 -1.08 -13.16 -14.24
C VAL A 393 -1.74 -14.26 -15.07
N LYS A 394 -0.96 -15.28 -15.41
CA LYS A 394 -1.53 -16.50 -15.97
C LYS A 394 -2.00 -17.37 -14.81
N ARG A 395 -3.32 -17.59 -14.74
CA ARG A 395 -3.85 -18.67 -13.92
C ARG A 395 -3.26 -19.98 -14.45
N GLU A 396 -2.48 -20.67 -13.64
CA GLU A 396 -2.17 -22.07 -13.89
C GLU A 396 -3.51 -22.82 -13.85
N SER A 397 -3.86 -23.47 -14.95
CA SER A 397 -5.01 -24.37 -14.98
C SER A 397 -4.74 -25.47 -13.97
N ALA A 398 -5.57 -25.55 -12.93
CA ALA A 398 -5.67 -26.74 -12.09
C ALA A 398 -6.08 -27.94 -12.95
#